data_AF-A0AAW4N2Q9-F1
#
_entry.id   AF-A0AAW4N2Q9-F1
#
_cell.length_a   1.000
_cell.length_b   1.000
_cell.length_c   1.000
_cell.angle_alpha   90.00
_cell.angle_beta   90.00
_cell.angle_gamma   90.00
#
_symmetry.space_group_name_H-M   'P 1'
#
loop_
_entity.id
_entity.type
_entity.pdbx_description
1 polymer ?
#
loop_
_entity_poly.entity_id
_entity_poly.type
_entity_poly.pdbx_seq_one_letter_code
_entity_poly.pdbx_strand_id
1 'polypeptide(L)'
;MIVLPDTKTFDSSIRLVQLVGGVTKVNMLKVCDKLDLYVSPNLKKDETARRVAQELLNSPIEILSNLNKQELQIIDEFVKGGTNTYVVRKMRKTQYKLQKLYLVATYCDEENQEWHMLMPDELREALSSNYKFYLDLAEKGQKGPTAKQLRMMAAMKRIMGE
;
A
#
# COMPACT_ATOMS: atom_id res chain seq x y z
N MET A 1 -7.11 -8.45 -5.16
CA MET A 1 -7.79 -7.19 -5.46
C MET A 1 -9.14 -7.14 -4.76
N ILE A 2 -9.50 -5.99 -4.20
CA ILE A 2 -10.86 -5.67 -3.75
C ILE A 2 -11.56 -4.95 -4.90
N VAL A 3 -12.74 -5.43 -5.30
CA VAL A 3 -13.47 -4.90 -6.45
C VAL A 3 -14.59 -3.98 -5.98
N LEU A 4 -14.66 -2.78 -6.54
CA LEU A 4 -15.76 -1.84 -6.37
C LEU A 4 -16.79 -2.04 -7.49
N PRO A 5 -18.10 -1.83 -7.22
CA PRO A 5 -19.13 -1.92 -8.23
C PRO A 5 -19.17 -0.71 -9.18
N ASP A 6 -18.74 0.47 -8.72
CA ASP A 6 -18.70 1.70 -9.50
C ASP A 6 -17.72 2.74 -8.90
N THR A 7 -17.56 3.88 -9.58
CA THR A 7 -16.70 5.02 -9.18
C THR A 7 -17.48 6.22 -8.65
N LYS A 8 -18.82 6.16 -8.60
CA LYS A 8 -19.70 7.28 -8.25
C LYS A 8 -20.14 7.26 -6.80
N THR A 9 -20.27 6.07 -6.22
CA THR A 9 -20.78 5.83 -4.87
C THR A 9 -19.67 5.57 -3.85
N PHE A 10 -18.44 5.30 -4.31
CA PHE A 10 -17.28 5.03 -3.48
C PHE A 10 -16.31 6.19 -3.57
N ASP A 11 -15.79 6.59 -2.40
CA ASP A 11 -14.90 7.72 -2.24
C ASP A 11 -13.72 7.33 -1.32
N SER A 12 -12.73 8.21 -1.19
CA SER A 12 -11.51 7.88 -0.44
C SER A 12 -11.71 7.79 1.08
N SER A 13 -12.93 8.03 1.58
CA SER A 13 -13.28 7.84 2.99
C SER A 13 -13.33 6.37 3.41
N ILE A 14 -13.32 5.45 2.44
CA ILE A 14 -13.18 4.01 2.70
C ILE A 14 -11.95 3.75 3.57
N ARG A 15 -12.16 3.07 4.69
CA ARG A 15 -11.10 2.77 5.65
C ARG A 15 -10.28 1.58 5.15
N LEU A 16 -8.97 1.60 5.37
CA LEU A 16 -8.07 0.49 5.05
C LEU A 16 -8.51 -0.81 5.74
N VAL A 17 -9.07 -0.72 6.95
CA VAL A 17 -9.65 -1.89 7.64
C VAL A 17 -10.82 -2.51 6.88
N GLN A 18 -11.61 -1.72 6.14
CA GLN A 18 -12.71 -2.26 5.32
C GLN A 18 -12.15 -3.02 4.11
N LEU A 19 -11.06 -2.52 3.49
CA LEU A 19 -10.37 -3.22 2.40
C LEU A 19 -9.76 -4.54 2.86
N VAL A 20 -8.93 -4.47 3.91
CA VAL A 20 -8.21 -5.63 4.45
C VAL A 20 -9.19 -6.63 5.09
N GLY A 21 -10.22 -6.16 5.80
CA GLY A 21 -11.27 -7.00 6.39
C GLY A 21 -12.17 -7.69 5.36
N GLY A 22 -12.21 -7.17 4.13
CA GLY A 22 -12.91 -7.77 2.99
C GLY A 22 -12.31 -9.09 2.51
N VAL A 23 -11.11 -9.48 2.96
CA VAL A 23 -10.48 -10.75 2.58
C VAL A 23 -10.45 -11.78 3.71
N THR A 24 -10.02 -13.01 3.38
CA THR A 24 -9.84 -14.07 4.37
C THR A 24 -8.67 -13.77 5.30
N LYS A 25 -8.75 -14.27 6.54
CA LYS A 25 -7.67 -14.12 7.53
C LYS A 25 -6.31 -14.63 7.03
N VAL A 26 -6.31 -15.75 6.29
CA VAL A 26 -5.11 -16.29 5.66
C VAL A 26 -4.49 -15.29 4.68
N ASN A 27 -5.30 -14.59 3.88
CA ASN A 27 -4.80 -13.61 2.93
C ASN A 27 -4.30 -12.34 3.63
N MET A 28 -4.91 -11.93 4.75
CA MET A 28 -4.40 -10.83 5.57
C MET A 28 -3.01 -11.14 6.12
N LEU A 29 -2.81 -12.33 6.71
CA LEU A 29 -1.51 -12.74 7.26
C LEU A 29 -0.43 -12.87 6.17
N LYS A 30 -0.79 -13.34 4.97
CA LYS A 30 0.12 -13.34 3.80
C LYS A 30 0.59 -11.94 3.39
N VAL A 31 -0.19 -10.89 3.66
CA VAL A 31 0.25 -9.49 3.43
C VAL A 31 1.29 -9.11 4.48
N CYS A 32 1.06 -9.45 5.75
CA CYS A 32 2.04 -9.24 6.82
C CYS A 32 3.37 -9.93 6.51
N ASP A 33 3.33 -11.22 6.14
CA ASP A 33 4.54 -11.99 5.80
C ASP A 33 5.32 -11.34 4.65
N LYS A 34 4.62 -10.84 3.62
CA LYS A 34 5.26 -10.18 2.47
C LYS A 34 5.94 -8.85 2.81
N LEU A 35 5.43 -8.16 3.83
CA LEU A 35 5.93 -6.85 4.24
C LEU A 35 6.82 -6.93 5.49
N ASP A 36 7.14 -8.15 5.95
CA ASP A 36 7.91 -8.39 7.19
C ASP A 36 7.24 -7.75 8.43
N LEU A 37 5.90 -7.76 8.45
CA LEU A 37 5.07 -7.28 9.56
C LEU A 37 4.59 -8.47 10.39
N TYR A 38 4.37 -8.24 11.70
CA TYR A 38 3.88 -9.29 12.58
C TYR A 38 2.46 -8.99 13.08
N VAL A 39 1.54 -9.92 12.82
CA VAL A 39 0.22 -9.96 13.46
C VAL A 39 -0.04 -11.38 13.94
N SER A 40 -0.45 -11.53 15.21
CA SER A 40 -0.67 -12.85 15.80
C SER A 40 -1.71 -13.67 15.01
N PRO A 41 -1.38 -14.91 14.61
CA PRO A 41 -2.30 -15.76 13.86
C PRO A 41 -3.44 -16.30 14.73
N ASN A 42 -3.43 -16.10 16.04
CA ASN A 42 -4.44 -16.62 16.96
C ASN A 42 -5.66 -15.69 17.14
N LEU A 43 -5.61 -14.48 16.56
CA LEU A 43 -6.67 -13.49 16.70
C LEU A 43 -7.92 -13.86 15.90
N LYS A 44 -9.09 -13.36 16.31
CA LYS A 44 -10.31 -13.45 15.49
C LYS A 44 -10.14 -12.63 14.19
N LYS A 45 -10.96 -12.91 13.17
CA LYS A 45 -10.85 -12.26 11.85
C LYS A 45 -10.90 -10.73 11.96
N ASP A 46 -11.91 -10.20 12.65
CA ASP A 46 -12.12 -8.74 12.72
C ASP A 46 -10.98 -8.05 13.48
N GLU A 47 -10.48 -8.69 14.54
CA GLU A 47 -9.31 -8.21 15.28
C GLU A 47 -8.04 -8.28 14.42
N THR A 48 -7.87 -9.33 13.62
CA THR A 48 -6.76 -9.44 12.66
C THR A 48 -6.82 -8.29 11.66
N ALA A 49 -7.99 -8.00 11.10
CA ALA A 49 -8.15 -6.91 10.12
C ALA A 49 -7.77 -5.55 10.71
N ARG A 50 -8.21 -5.25 11.95
CA ARG A 50 -7.85 -4.02 12.66
C ARG A 50 -6.34 -3.90 12.87
N ARG A 51 -5.69 -4.97 13.35
CA ARG A 51 -4.24 -4.96 13.57
C ARG A 51 -3.46 -4.83 12.28
N VAL A 52 -3.83 -5.57 11.23
CA VAL A 52 -3.16 -5.48 9.93
C VAL A 52 -3.27 -4.07 9.34
N ALA A 53 -4.46 -3.47 9.36
CA ALA A 53 -4.64 -2.10 8.89
C ALA A 53 -3.76 -1.12 9.69
N GLN A 54 -3.72 -1.25 11.02
CA GLN A 54 -2.87 -0.40 11.87
C GLN A 54 -1.38 -0.58 11.57
N GLU A 55 -0.90 -1.83 11.43
CA GLU A 55 0.49 -2.11 11.10
C GLU A 55 0.89 -1.53 9.74
N LEU A 56 0.01 -1.61 8.74
CA LEU A 56 0.22 -1.01 7.42
C LEU A 56 0.34 0.51 7.50
N LEU A 57 -0.52 1.17 8.28
CA LEU A 57 -0.48 2.63 8.46
C LEU A 57 0.76 3.08 9.23
N ASN A 58 1.21 2.29 10.20
CA ASN A 58 2.39 2.59 11.02
C ASN A 58 3.72 2.26 10.33
N SER A 59 3.68 1.52 9.21
CA SER A 59 4.86 0.98 8.53
C SER A 59 4.93 1.41 7.05
N PRO A 60 4.92 2.73 6.75
CA PRO A 60 4.92 3.21 5.38
C PRO A 60 6.20 2.83 4.61
N ILE A 61 7.33 2.72 5.31
CA ILE A 61 8.62 2.34 4.72
C ILE A 61 8.60 0.88 4.24
N GLU A 62 8.03 -0.03 5.03
CA GLU A 62 7.85 -1.44 4.69
C GLU A 62 7.02 -1.59 3.41
N ILE A 63 5.98 -0.76 3.24
CA ILE A 63 5.19 -0.70 2.01
C ILE A 63 6.03 -0.13 0.85
N LEU A 64 6.55 1.08 0.99
CA LEU A 64 7.20 1.83 -0.10
C LEU A 64 8.45 1.12 -0.64
N SER A 65 9.27 0.54 0.25
CA SER A 65 10.48 -0.20 -0.14
C SER A 65 10.18 -1.50 -0.91
N ASN A 66 8.94 -2.00 -0.84
CA ASN A 66 8.46 -3.16 -1.58
C ASN A 66 7.81 -2.81 -2.93
N LEU A 67 7.59 -1.54 -3.24
CA LEU A 67 6.99 -1.08 -4.50
C LEU A 67 8.05 -0.96 -5.61
N ASN A 68 7.62 -1.13 -6.86
CA ASN A 68 8.48 -0.86 -8.03
C ASN A 68 8.20 0.56 -8.56
N LYS A 69 8.95 1.00 -9.57
CA LYS A 69 8.78 2.33 -10.18
C LYS A 69 7.33 2.64 -10.59
N GLN A 70 6.64 1.72 -11.26
CA GLN A 70 5.25 1.94 -11.71
C GLN A 70 4.29 2.10 -10.53
N GLU A 71 4.45 1.29 -9.49
CA GLU A 71 3.62 1.39 -8.27
C GLU A 71 3.90 2.70 -7.53
N LEU A 72 5.16 3.15 -7.45
CA LEU A 72 5.53 4.43 -6.84
C LEU A 72 4.99 5.63 -7.63
N GLN A 73 4.91 5.52 -8.96
CA GLN A 73 4.25 6.53 -9.80
C GLN A 73 2.73 6.58 -9.55
N ILE A 74 2.08 5.43 -9.33
CA ILE A 74 0.68 5.39 -8.91
C ILE A 74 0.50 6.09 -7.55
N ILE A 75 1.40 5.88 -6.59
CA ILE A 75 1.37 6.60 -5.31
C ILE A 75 1.53 8.12 -5.51
N ASP A 76 2.44 8.55 -6.38
CA ASP A 76 2.62 9.98 -6.68
C ASP A 76 1.36 10.62 -7.26
N GLU A 77 0.64 9.92 -8.15
CA GLU A 77 -0.63 10.38 -8.69
C GLU A 77 -1.72 10.48 -7.60
N PHE A 78 -1.81 9.49 -6.69
CA PHE A 78 -2.73 9.58 -5.55
C PHE A 78 -2.39 10.75 -4.63
N VAL A 79 -1.12 10.93 -4.29
CA VAL A 79 -0.70 12.00 -3.37
C VAL A 79 -0.92 13.37 -3.99
N LYS A 80 -0.61 13.56 -5.28
CA LYS A 80 -0.83 14.82 -5.99
C LYS A 80 -2.31 15.13 -6.26
N GLY A 81 -3.11 14.10 -6.54
CA GLY A 81 -4.55 14.27 -6.77
C GLY A 81 -5.33 14.54 -5.49
N GLY A 82 -4.87 14.02 -4.35
CA GLY A 82 -5.51 14.22 -3.05
C GLY A 82 -6.73 13.31 -2.85
N THR A 83 -7.68 13.78 -2.05
CA THR A 83 -8.92 13.05 -1.71
C THR A 83 -9.74 12.72 -2.96
N ASN A 84 -10.41 11.57 -2.97
CA ASN A 84 -11.29 11.09 -4.03
C ASN A 84 -10.63 10.90 -5.41
N THR A 85 -9.30 10.88 -5.46
CA THR A 85 -8.58 10.63 -6.70
C THR A 85 -8.65 9.16 -7.07
N TYR A 86 -9.15 8.89 -8.27
CA TYR A 86 -9.00 7.61 -8.94
C TYR A 86 -7.79 7.64 -9.87
N VAL A 87 -6.89 6.66 -9.71
CA VAL A 87 -5.77 6.45 -10.64
C VAL A 87 -6.17 5.39 -11.65
N VAL A 88 -6.22 5.78 -12.92
CA VAL A 88 -6.66 4.93 -14.03
C VAL A 88 -5.46 4.28 -14.72
N ARG A 89 -5.53 2.97 -14.97
CA ARG A 89 -4.55 2.21 -15.75
C ARG A 89 -5.24 1.21 -16.66
N LYS A 90 -4.68 0.93 -17.84
CA LYS A 90 -5.15 -0.18 -18.68
C LYS A 90 -5.06 -1.51 -17.94
N MET A 91 -6.09 -2.33 -18.10
CA MET A 91 -6.11 -3.69 -17.58
C MET A 91 -4.97 -4.49 -18.17
N ARG A 92 -4.42 -5.39 -17.36
CA ARG A 92 -3.34 -6.28 -17.76
C ARG A 92 -3.54 -7.64 -17.10
N LYS A 93 -2.82 -8.65 -17.59
CA LYS A 93 -2.90 -10.03 -17.06
C LYS A 93 -2.56 -10.12 -15.56
N THR A 94 -1.70 -9.23 -15.05
CA THR A 94 -1.19 -9.27 -13.68
C THR A 94 -1.64 -8.06 -12.86
N GLN A 95 -2.19 -8.28 -11.66
CA GLN A 95 -2.53 -7.18 -10.75
C GLN A 95 -1.27 -6.41 -10.30
N TYR A 96 -1.44 -5.11 -10.04
CA TYR A 96 -0.46 -4.27 -9.34
C TYR A 96 -0.24 -4.77 -7.90
N LYS A 97 0.94 -4.52 -7.33
CA LYS A 97 1.25 -4.84 -5.94
C LYS A 97 0.29 -4.13 -5.00
N LEU A 98 -0.05 -2.87 -5.26
CA LEU A 98 -1.06 -2.13 -4.50
C LEU A 98 -2.40 -2.90 -4.40
N GLN A 99 -2.86 -3.49 -5.50
CA GLN A 99 -4.09 -4.30 -5.54
C GLN A 99 -3.93 -5.68 -4.86
N LYS A 100 -2.74 -6.28 -4.93
CA LYS A 100 -2.42 -7.58 -4.31
C LYS A 100 -2.22 -7.48 -2.79
N LEU A 101 -1.79 -6.32 -2.32
CA LEU A 101 -1.59 -6.00 -0.90
C LEU A 101 -2.86 -5.39 -0.28
N TYR A 102 -3.95 -5.27 -1.04
CA TYR A 102 -5.23 -4.69 -0.58
C TYR A 102 -5.10 -3.25 -0.08
N LEU A 103 -4.16 -2.50 -0.66
CA LEU A 103 -3.90 -1.09 -0.36
C LEU A 103 -4.81 -0.13 -1.15
N VAL A 104 -5.45 -0.66 -2.19
CA VAL A 104 -6.42 0.06 -3.02
C VAL A 104 -7.65 -0.80 -3.27
N ALA A 105 -8.79 -0.15 -3.39
CA ALA A 105 -9.97 -0.71 -4.02
C ALA A 105 -9.88 -0.49 -5.54
N THR A 106 -10.56 -1.29 -6.35
CA THR A 106 -10.49 -1.17 -7.81
C THR A 106 -11.86 -1.37 -8.44
N TYR A 107 -12.33 -0.40 -9.22
CA TYR A 107 -13.41 -0.61 -10.17
C TYR A 107 -12.84 -1.12 -11.50
N CYS A 108 -13.49 -2.13 -12.08
CA CYS A 108 -13.11 -2.72 -13.36
C CYS A 108 -14.05 -2.21 -14.45
N ASP A 109 -13.55 -1.30 -15.29
CA ASP A 109 -14.24 -0.82 -16.47
C ASP A 109 -13.92 -1.77 -17.64
N GLU A 110 -14.75 -2.80 -17.81
CA GLU A 110 -14.58 -3.80 -18.87
C GLU A 110 -14.80 -3.21 -20.27
N GLU A 111 -15.61 -2.16 -20.42
CA GLU A 111 -15.86 -1.52 -21.71
C GLU A 111 -14.60 -0.84 -22.23
N ASN A 112 -13.91 -0.09 -21.38
CA ASN A 112 -12.68 0.62 -21.73
C ASN A 112 -11.39 -0.17 -21.47
N GLN A 113 -11.53 -1.38 -20.91
CA GLN A 113 -10.43 -2.23 -20.43
C GLN A 113 -9.52 -1.45 -19.46
N GLU A 114 -10.11 -0.84 -18.44
CA GLU A 114 -9.44 0.00 -17.45
C GLU A 114 -9.68 -0.43 -16.00
N TRP A 115 -8.63 -0.32 -15.19
CA TRP A 115 -8.73 -0.35 -13.74
C TRP A 115 -8.72 1.07 -13.20
N HIS A 116 -9.75 1.38 -12.43
CA HIS A 116 -9.90 2.63 -11.69
C HIS A 116 -9.59 2.33 -10.23
N MET A 117 -8.39 2.68 -9.79
CA MET A 117 -7.91 2.37 -8.43
C MET A 117 -8.19 3.54 -7.49
N LEU A 118 -8.66 3.23 -6.29
CA LEU A 118 -8.95 4.19 -5.23
C LEU A 118 -8.16 3.83 -3.96
N MET A 119 -7.48 4.82 -3.38
CA MET A 119 -6.69 4.67 -2.15
C MET A 119 -7.43 5.30 -0.96
N PRO A 120 -7.51 4.62 0.20
CA PRO A 120 -7.95 5.22 1.45
C PRO A 120 -7.16 6.48 1.80
N ASP A 121 -7.83 7.53 2.28
CA ASP A 121 -7.15 8.79 2.66
C ASP A 121 -6.10 8.58 3.75
N GLU A 122 -6.42 7.79 4.78
CA GLU A 122 -5.49 7.47 5.87
C GLU A 122 -4.20 6.81 5.36
N LEU A 123 -4.29 5.99 4.31
CA LEU A 123 -3.11 5.36 3.72
C LEU A 123 -2.33 6.34 2.84
N ARG A 124 -3.03 7.14 2.02
CA ARG A 124 -2.39 8.18 1.19
C ARG A 124 -1.58 9.13 2.07
N GLU A 125 -2.14 9.56 3.19
CA GLU A 125 -1.50 10.44 4.15
C GLU A 125 -0.30 9.78 4.82
N ALA A 126 -0.43 8.52 5.28
CA ALA A 126 0.69 7.76 5.86
C ALA A 126 1.88 7.60 4.89
N LEU A 127 1.62 7.44 3.59
CA LEU A 127 2.67 7.27 2.58
C LEU A 127 3.27 8.61 2.08
N SER A 128 2.52 9.71 2.20
CA SER A 128 2.86 11.02 1.62
C SER A 128 4.22 11.57 2.04
N SER A 129 4.65 11.29 3.27
CA SER A 129 5.90 11.84 3.82
C SER A 129 7.16 11.20 3.24
N ASN A 130 7.08 9.96 2.77
CA ASN A 130 8.27 9.18 2.40
C ASN A 130 8.28 8.71 0.94
N TYR A 131 7.14 8.70 0.24
CA TYR A 131 7.06 8.11 -1.10
C TYR A 131 8.03 8.76 -2.10
N LYS A 132 8.23 10.09 -2.02
CA LYS A 132 9.03 10.84 -2.98
C LYS A 132 10.50 10.40 -2.99
N PHE A 133 11.07 10.14 -1.81
CA PHE A 133 12.42 9.58 -1.68
C PHE A 133 12.56 8.23 -2.41
N TYR A 134 11.60 7.33 -2.24
CA TYR A 134 11.60 6.03 -2.91
C TYR A 134 11.40 6.16 -4.43
N LEU A 135 10.51 7.06 -4.86
CA LEU A 135 10.26 7.33 -6.27
C LEU A 135 11.52 7.87 -6.96
N ASP A 136 12.20 8.86 -6.37
CA ASP A 136 13.39 9.49 -6.96
C ASP A 136 14.55 8.48 -7.11
N LEU A 137 14.69 7.55 -6.15
CA LEU A 137 15.64 6.43 -6.28
C LEU A 137 15.24 5.49 -7.41
N ALA A 138 13.97 5.10 -7.48
CA ALA A 138 13.47 4.21 -8.53
C ALA A 138 13.58 4.84 -9.93
N GLU A 139 13.41 6.16 -10.05
CA GLU A 139 13.63 6.91 -11.29
C GLU A 139 15.07 6.87 -11.76
N LYS A 140 16.03 6.86 -10.83
CA LYS A 140 17.47 6.67 -11.08
C LYS A 140 17.87 5.21 -11.28
N GLY A 141 16.92 4.28 -11.29
CA GLY A 141 17.19 2.84 -11.39
C GLY A 141 17.78 2.22 -10.12
N GLN A 142 17.72 2.93 -8.99
CA GLN A 142 18.25 2.47 -7.70
C GLN A 142 17.12 1.91 -6.83
N LYS A 143 17.45 0.92 -6.01
CA LYS A 143 16.51 0.36 -5.03
C LYS A 143 16.60 1.15 -3.73
N GLY A 144 15.46 1.59 -3.22
CA GLY A 144 15.38 2.23 -1.91
C GLY A 144 15.74 1.28 -0.77
N PRO A 145 16.31 1.79 0.34
CA PRO A 145 16.63 0.98 1.50
C PRO A 145 15.37 0.40 2.13
N THR A 146 15.45 -0.82 2.64
CA THR A 146 14.37 -1.44 3.41
C THR A 146 14.34 -0.86 4.83
N ALA A 147 13.22 -1.02 5.53
CA ALA A 147 13.12 -0.60 6.92
C ALA A 147 14.18 -1.27 7.82
N LYS A 148 14.48 -2.55 7.58
CA LYS A 148 15.55 -3.28 8.27
C LYS A 148 16.92 -2.65 8.03
N GLN A 149 17.23 -2.25 6.79
CA GLN A 149 18.49 -1.58 6.46
C GLN A 149 18.58 -0.22 7.16
N LEU A 150 17.49 0.57 7.18
CA LEU A 150 17.47 1.85 7.89
C LEU A 150 17.67 1.68 9.40
N ARG A 151 17.00 0.69 10.02
CA ARG A 151 17.20 0.35 11.44
C ARG A 151 18.65 -0.04 11.74
N MET A 152 19.26 -0.84 10.87
CA MET A 152 20.67 -1.24 11.00
C MET A 152 21.62 -0.06 10.86
N MET A 153 21.42 0.80 9.85
CA MET A 153 22.23 2.02 9.67
C MET A 153 22.12 2.95 10.88
N ALA A 154 20.93 3.15 11.42
CA ALA A 154 20.71 3.96 12.61
C ALA A 154 21.40 3.36 13.85
N ALA A 155 21.36 2.03 14.02
CA ALA A 155 22.05 1.34 15.10
C ALA A 155 23.58 1.47 14.96
N MET A 156 24.11 1.33 13.75
CA MET A 156 25.55 1.47 13.49
C MET A 156 26.05 2.88 13.80
N LYS A 157 25.32 3.94 13.40
CA LYS A 157 25.67 5.33 13.74
C LYS A 157 25.80 5.54 15.25
N ARG A 158 24.82 5.03 16.00
CA ARG A 158 24.85 5.08 17.48
C ARG A 158 26.06 4.36 18.07
N ILE A 159 26.46 3.22 17.50
CA ILE A 159 27.65 2.47 17.95
C ILE A 159 28.95 3.22 17.61
N MET A 160 28.99 3.88 16.46
CA MET A 160 30.16 4.62 15.97
C MET A 160 30.31 6.01 16.61
N GLY A 161 29.34 6.47 17.40
CA GLY A 161 29.39 7.76 18.09
C GLY A 161 29.09 8.97 17.18
N GLU A 162 28.44 8.74 16.03
CA GLU A 162 27.95 9.77 15.10
C GLU A 162 26.45 10.06 15.27
#